data_AF-A0A150H4I6-F1
#
_entry.id   AF-A0A150H4I6-F1
#
_cell.length_a   1.000
_cell.length_b   1.000
_cell.length_c   1.000
_cell.angle_alpha   90.00
_cell.angle_beta   90.00
_cell.angle_gamma   90.00
#
_symmetry.space_group_name_H-M   'P 1'
#
loop_
_entity.id
_entity.type
_entity.pdbx_description
1 polymer ?
#
loop_
_entity_poly.entity_id
_entity_poly.type
_entity_poly.pdbx_seq_one_letter_code
_entity_poly.pdbx_strand_id
1 'polypeptide(L)'
;MSSYAKRLWLEEDLGDDYRWSYRVSAVLFSEEVEDGVREMAAKQVYHELLVHPPLLHHKNPKRVFIMGGGEGATAREVLRHASVEKVVMVDIDQVVTDFCSRHLERNTDAFRDPRLTLINDDARVQLEVAPDESFDIIISDLADPLDGGPCYQLYTQTLLTEEQLDSRIAQQLGGRPLTFLDGATFTGLRQLNKVVREALESEKEVYTADSARFIHGSGLKA
;
A
#
# COMPACT_ATOMS: atom_id res chain seq x y z
N MET A 1 -35.30 -3.68 -34.69
CA MET A 1 -34.39 -4.73 -34.18
C MET A 1 -33.55 -4.10 -33.08
N SER A 2 -33.79 -4.48 -31.82
CA SER A 2 -33.07 -3.93 -30.67
C SER A 2 -31.62 -4.39 -30.70
N SER A 3 -30.67 -3.48 -30.86
CA SER A 3 -29.24 -3.80 -30.78
C SER A 3 -28.90 -4.12 -29.32
N TYR A 4 -28.81 -5.40 -28.98
CA TYR A 4 -28.21 -5.80 -27.72
C TYR A 4 -26.73 -5.43 -27.77
N ALA A 5 -26.37 -4.27 -27.22
CA ALA A 5 -24.99 -3.97 -26.90
C ALA A 5 -24.50 -5.05 -25.95
N LYS A 6 -23.48 -5.83 -26.36
CA LYS A 6 -22.86 -6.85 -25.51
C LYS A 6 -22.41 -6.16 -24.22
N ARG A 7 -22.94 -6.58 -23.08
CA ARG A 7 -22.52 -6.09 -21.76
C ARG A 7 -21.25 -6.84 -21.41
N LEU A 8 -20.15 -6.10 -21.22
CA LEU A 8 -18.87 -6.65 -20.77
C LEU A 8 -18.86 -6.66 -19.24
N TRP A 9 -18.40 -7.78 -18.69
CA TRP A 9 -18.23 -7.98 -17.26
C TRP A 9 -16.80 -8.45 -17.01
N LEU A 10 -16.17 -7.91 -15.98
CA LEU A 10 -14.95 -8.43 -15.38
C LEU A 10 -15.39 -9.23 -14.15
N GLU A 11 -14.94 -10.47 -14.04
CA GLU A 11 -15.27 -11.35 -12.92
C GLU A 11 -13.99 -11.70 -12.17
N GLU A 12 -14.06 -11.66 -10.85
CA GLU A 12 -13.01 -12.09 -9.92
C GLU A 12 -13.55 -13.22 -9.07
N ASP A 13 -12.78 -14.32 -9.01
CA ASP A 13 -13.05 -15.45 -8.14
C ASP A 13 -12.50 -15.14 -6.74
N LEU A 14 -13.38 -14.99 -5.75
CA LEU A 14 -13.00 -14.68 -4.36
C LEU A 14 -12.92 -15.94 -3.47
N GLY A 15 -13.06 -17.12 -4.08
CA GLY A 15 -13.05 -18.43 -3.43
C GLY A 15 -13.87 -19.45 -4.20
N ASP A 16 -14.01 -20.66 -3.66
CA ASP A 16 -14.66 -21.78 -4.35
C ASP A 16 -16.13 -21.50 -4.73
N ASP A 17 -16.83 -20.72 -3.91
CA ASP A 17 -18.29 -20.48 -4.03
C ASP A 17 -18.66 -19.01 -4.30
N TYR A 18 -17.69 -18.10 -4.39
CA TYR A 18 -17.96 -16.65 -4.47
C TYR A 18 -17.26 -16.00 -5.66
N ARG A 19 -18.05 -15.26 -6.44
CA ARG A 19 -17.56 -14.41 -7.53
C ARG A 19 -18.02 -12.98 -7.35
N TRP A 20 -17.15 -12.05 -7.67
CA TRP A 20 -17.48 -10.63 -7.77
C TRP A 20 -17.43 -10.17 -9.22
N SER A 21 -18.47 -9.50 -9.69
CA SER A 21 -18.59 -9.07 -11.09
C SER A 21 -18.69 -7.56 -11.19
N TYR A 22 -17.73 -6.94 -11.89
CA TYR A 22 -17.76 -5.54 -12.24
C TYR A 22 -18.31 -5.35 -13.64
N ARG A 23 -19.25 -4.41 -13.80
CA ARG A 23 -19.68 -3.99 -15.14
C ARG A 23 -18.60 -3.13 -15.77
N VAL A 24 -18.08 -3.55 -16.92
CA VAL A 24 -17.00 -2.86 -17.62
C VAL A 24 -17.59 -1.96 -18.71
N SER A 25 -17.20 -0.68 -18.69
CA SER A 25 -17.56 0.29 -19.74
C SER A 25 -16.65 0.17 -20.97
N ALA A 26 -15.35 -0.04 -20.75
CA ALA A 26 -14.33 -0.29 -21.76
C ALA A 26 -13.11 -0.97 -21.14
N VAL A 27 -12.37 -1.74 -21.94
CA VAL A 27 -11.02 -2.21 -21.61
C VAL A 27 -10.04 -1.21 -22.22
N LEU A 28 -9.30 -0.49 -21.37
CA LEU A 28 -8.39 0.56 -21.81
C LEU A 28 -7.03 0.00 -22.25
N PHE A 29 -6.56 -1.05 -21.58
CA PHE A 29 -5.30 -1.75 -21.83
C PHE A 29 -5.50 -3.25 -21.54
N SER A 30 -4.78 -4.12 -22.23
CA SER A 30 -4.90 -5.58 -22.09
C SER A 30 -3.56 -6.32 -22.17
N GLU A 31 -2.44 -5.61 -21.97
CA GLU A 31 -1.16 -6.28 -21.79
C GLU A 31 -1.21 -7.11 -20.50
N GLU A 32 -0.39 -8.16 -20.40
CA GLU A 32 -0.26 -8.95 -19.17
C GLU A 32 0.32 -8.05 -18.09
N VAL A 33 -0.54 -7.32 -17.42
CA VAL A 33 -0.19 -6.62 -16.19
C VAL A 33 -0.61 -7.55 -15.06
N GLU A 34 0.35 -7.87 -14.19
CA GLU A 34 0.12 -8.71 -13.02
C GLU A 34 -1.10 -8.22 -12.21
N ASP A 35 -1.68 -9.13 -11.41
CA ASP A 35 -2.92 -8.90 -10.66
C ASP A 35 -2.94 -7.58 -9.85
N GLY A 36 -1.79 -7.03 -9.48
CA GLY A 36 -1.66 -5.75 -8.78
C GLY A 36 -2.25 -4.53 -9.53
N VAL A 37 -2.31 -4.54 -10.86
CA VAL A 37 -2.88 -3.41 -11.63
C VAL A 37 -4.40 -3.52 -11.81
N ARG A 38 -5.01 -4.66 -11.47
CA ARG A 38 -6.47 -4.84 -11.55
C ARG A 38 -7.24 -4.05 -10.49
N GLU A 39 -6.60 -3.71 -9.37
CA GLU A 39 -7.23 -3.12 -8.16
C GLU A 39 -7.25 -1.57 -8.09
N MET A 40 -6.84 -0.87 -9.15
CA MET A 40 -6.26 0.48 -9.01
C MET A 40 -7.25 1.66 -8.90
N ALA A 41 -8.56 1.48 -9.14
CA ALA A 41 -9.47 2.64 -9.27
C ALA A 41 -10.18 3.08 -7.96
N ALA A 42 -10.21 2.24 -6.91
CA ALA A 42 -11.06 2.48 -5.72
C ALA A 42 -10.32 2.59 -4.37
N LYS A 43 -8.99 2.45 -4.36
CA LYS A 43 -8.21 2.24 -3.12
C LYS A 43 -7.66 3.50 -2.45
N GLN A 44 -8.33 4.65 -2.55
CA GLN A 44 -7.85 5.84 -1.83
C GLN A 44 -7.83 5.62 -0.30
N VAL A 45 -8.83 4.92 0.22
CA VAL A 45 -8.92 4.56 1.64
C VAL A 45 -7.72 3.71 2.07
N TYR A 46 -7.34 2.72 1.26
CA TYR A 46 -6.20 1.84 1.54
C TYR A 46 -4.90 2.62 1.72
N HIS A 47 -4.58 3.52 0.78
CA HIS A 47 -3.34 4.29 0.82
C HIS A 47 -3.29 5.30 1.97
N GLU A 48 -4.43 5.94 2.30
CA GLU A 48 -4.50 6.82 3.47
C GLU A 48 -4.24 6.05 4.78
N LEU A 49 -4.78 4.83 4.89
CA LEU A 49 -4.60 3.97 6.07
C LEU A 49 -3.22 3.34 6.15
N LEU A 50 -2.59 3.03 5.02
CA LEU A 50 -1.26 2.45 4.97
C LEU A 50 -0.18 3.48 5.36
N VAL A 51 -0.34 4.73 4.89
CA VAL A 51 0.72 5.74 4.96
C VAL A 51 0.60 6.64 6.19
N HIS A 52 -0.58 7.21 6.43
CA HIS A 52 -0.67 8.32 7.38
C HIS A 52 -0.47 7.91 8.83
N PRO A 53 -1.02 6.77 9.33
CA PRO A 53 -0.79 6.37 10.71
C PRO A 53 0.69 6.31 11.12
N PRO A 54 1.60 5.59 10.43
CA PRO A 54 3.00 5.54 10.85
C PRO A 54 3.70 6.91 10.77
N LEU A 55 3.47 7.70 9.71
CA LEU A 55 4.09 9.02 9.55
C LEU A 55 3.58 10.03 10.59
N LEU A 56 2.29 9.99 10.90
CA LEU A 56 1.70 10.85 11.92
C LEU A 56 2.16 10.46 13.31
N HIS A 57 2.50 9.21 13.62
CA HIS A 57 3.04 8.84 14.93
C HIS A 57 4.51 9.25 15.11
N HIS A 58 5.27 9.28 14.03
CA HIS A 58 6.64 9.80 14.04
C HIS A 58 6.66 11.33 14.22
N LYS A 59 7.57 11.84 15.06
CA LYS A 59 7.59 13.29 15.39
C LYS A 59 7.99 14.16 14.20
N ASN A 60 8.93 13.67 13.37
CA ASN A 60 9.45 14.41 12.21
C ASN A 60 10.02 13.43 11.17
N PRO A 61 9.17 12.67 10.44
CA PRO A 61 9.65 11.68 9.48
C PRO A 61 10.24 12.40 8.25
N LYS A 62 11.48 12.04 7.87
CA LYS A 62 12.22 12.64 6.76
C LYS A 62 12.51 11.65 5.64
N ARG A 63 12.86 10.41 5.99
CA ARG A 63 13.32 9.37 5.05
C ARG A 63 12.38 8.17 5.12
N VAL A 64 11.71 7.87 4.02
CA VAL A 64 10.74 6.78 3.92
C VAL A 64 11.19 5.77 2.87
N PHE A 65 11.12 4.49 3.22
CA PHE A 65 11.31 3.38 2.28
C PHE A 65 9.97 2.70 2.02
N ILE A 66 9.64 2.42 0.77
CA ILE A 66 8.42 1.71 0.36
C ILE A 66 8.86 0.42 -0.35
N MET A 67 8.44 -0.72 0.19
CA MET A 67 8.55 -2.02 -0.46
C MET A 67 7.31 -2.22 -1.33
N GLY A 68 7.49 -2.40 -2.63
CA GLY A 68 6.42 -2.42 -3.62
C GLY A 68 5.89 -1.02 -3.94
N GLY A 69 4.57 -0.92 -4.10
CA GLY A 69 3.89 0.34 -4.38
C GLY A 69 4.10 0.88 -5.80
N GLY A 70 4.39 0.02 -6.79
CA GLY A 70 4.65 0.38 -8.18
C GLY A 70 3.56 1.19 -8.88
N GLU A 71 2.35 1.27 -8.29
CA GLU A 71 1.30 2.22 -8.69
C GLU A 71 1.71 3.69 -8.50
N GLY A 72 2.50 3.97 -7.47
CA GLY A 72 2.86 5.32 -7.03
C GLY A 72 1.86 5.99 -6.10
N ALA A 73 0.73 5.37 -5.75
CA ALA A 73 -0.24 5.95 -4.82
C ALA A 73 0.26 6.00 -3.37
N THR A 74 1.00 5.00 -2.91
CA THR A 74 1.69 5.05 -1.60
C THR A 74 2.69 6.20 -1.56
N ALA A 75 3.53 6.34 -2.59
CA ALA A 75 4.45 7.47 -2.72
C ALA A 75 3.71 8.82 -2.75
N ARG A 76 2.59 8.90 -3.49
CA ARG A 76 1.73 10.10 -3.55
C ARG A 76 1.29 10.54 -2.15
N GLU A 77 0.80 9.62 -1.31
CA GLU A 77 0.37 9.97 0.05
C GLU A 77 1.57 10.35 0.95
N VAL A 78 2.70 9.64 0.85
CA VAL A 78 3.92 9.94 1.63
C VAL A 78 4.41 11.36 1.32
N LEU A 79 4.45 11.72 0.04
CA LEU A 79 4.93 13.01 -0.45
C LEU A 79 4.05 14.19 -0.03
N ARG A 80 2.84 13.95 0.50
CA ARG A 80 2.01 15.01 1.11
C ARG A 80 2.56 15.51 2.44
N HIS A 81 3.39 14.73 3.12
CA HIS A 81 3.99 15.14 4.39
C HIS A 81 5.16 16.11 4.12
N ALA A 82 5.04 17.34 4.60
CA ALA A 82 6.02 18.40 4.34
C ALA A 82 7.38 18.15 5.00
N SER A 83 7.43 17.29 6.03
CA SER A 83 8.68 16.90 6.69
C SER A 83 9.51 15.90 5.88
N VAL A 84 8.89 15.22 4.91
CA VAL A 84 9.56 14.18 4.11
C VAL A 84 10.52 14.84 3.12
N GLU A 85 11.78 14.45 3.22
CA GLU A 85 12.90 14.92 2.42
C GLU A 85 13.30 13.90 1.34
N LYS A 86 13.11 12.60 1.61
CA LYS A 86 13.43 11.51 0.68
C LYS A 86 12.45 10.34 0.80
N VAL A 87 12.01 9.85 -0.35
CA VAL A 87 11.23 8.62 -0.50
C VAL A 87 12.00 7.69 -1.42
N VAL A 88 12.26 6.47 -0.98
CA VAL A 88 12.78 5.40 -1.83
C VAL A 88 11.66 4.40 -2.02
N MET A 89 11.22 4.21 -3.26
CA MET A 89 10.21 3.22 -3.62
C MET A 89 10.89 2.13 -4.43
N VAL A 90 10.77 0.88 -3.97
CA VAL A 90 11.41 -0.27 -4.59
C VAL A 90 10.34 -1.25 -5.01
N ASP A 91 10.13 -1.36 -6.33
CA ASP A 91 9.20 -2.33 -6.89
C ASP A 91 9.97 -3.34 -7.75
N ILE A 92 9.55 -4.59 -7.76
CA ILE A 92 10.25 -5.64 -8.51
C ILE A 92 9.92 -5.59 -10.01
N ASP A 93 8.74 -5.07 -10.37
CA ASP A 93 8.24 -5.08 -11.74
C ASP A 93 8.33 -3.70 -12.40
N GLN A 94 9.35 -3.54 -13.25
CA GLN A 94 9.52 -2.33 -14.06
C GLN A 94 8.37 -2.09 -15.04
N VAL A 95 7.69 -3.14 -15.52
CA VAL A 95 6.56 -2.99 -16.45
C VAL A 95 5.41 -2.28 -15.74
N VAL A 96 5.13 -2.65 -14.49
CA VAL A 96 4.10 -2.01 -13.66
C VAL A 96 4.44 -0.54 -13.41
N THR A 97 5.67 -0.22 -12.99
CA THR A 97 6.05 1.16 -12.68
C THR A 97 6.05 2.06 -13.93
N ASP A 98 6.53 1.55 -15.06
CA ASP A 98 6.47 2.24 -16.35
C ASP A 98 5.03 2.48 -16.81
N PHE A 99 4.15 1.47 -16.66
CA PHE A 99 2.75 1.58 -17.03
C PHE A 99 2.03 2.61 -16.16
N CYS A 100 2.14 2.47 -14.84
CA CYS A 100 1.44 3.35 -13.90
C CYS A 100 1.92 4.80 -13.99
N SER A 101 3.23 5.04 -14.15
CA SER A 101 3.77 6.38 -14.31
C SER A 101 3.27 7.10 -15.58
N ARG A 102 2.97 6.34 -16.65
CA ARG A 102 2.45 6.87 -17.93
C ARG A 102 0.93 7.00 -17.96
N HIS A 103 0.20 6.09 -17.33
CA HIS A 103 -1.24 5.93 -17.55
C HIS A 103 -2.12 6.29 -16.34
N LEU A 104 -1.57 6.31 -15.12
CA LEU A 104 -2.32 6.71 -13.93
C LEU A 104 -2.06 8.19 -13.61
N GLU A 105 -2.81 9.06 -14.28
CA GLU A 105 -2.67 10.53 -14.18
C GLU A 105 -2.66 11.04 -12.73
N ARG A 106 -3.43 10.38 -11.84
CA ARG A 106 -3.52 10.72 -10.42
C ARG A 106 -2.19 10.60 -9.66
N ASN A 107 -1.28 9.76 -10.15
CA ASN A 107 -0.01 9.44 -9.49
C ASN A 107 1.20 10.00 -10.23
N THR A 108 1.01 10.54 -11.44
CA THR A 108 2.11 11.05 -12.27
C THR A 108 2.96 12.10 -11.56
N ASP A 109 2.35 12.95 -10.73
CA ASP A 109 3.09 13.96 -9.97
C ASP A 109 4.00 13.33 -8.90
N ALA A 110 3.61 12.22 -8.30
CA ALA A 110 4.43 11.49 -7.34
C ALA A 110 5.69 10.93 -8.00
N PHE A 111 5.55 10.33 -9.19
CA PHE A 111 6.69 9.83 -9.99
C PHE A 111 7.65 10.94 -10.44
N ARG A 112 7.20 12.19 -10.48
CA ARG A 112 8.01 13.35 -10.89
C ARG A 112 8.55 14.15 -9.70
N ASP A 113 8.12 13.85 -8.48
CA ASP A 113 8.57 14.57 -7.29
C ASP A 113 10.08 14.32 -7.08
N PRO A 114 10.90 15.38 -6.96
CA PRO A 114 12.35 15.24 -6.83
C PRO A 114 12.78 14.51 -5.54
N ARG A 115 11.88 14.35 -4.57
CA ARG A 115 12.14 13.60 -3.34
C ARG A 115 12.00 12.10 -3.55
N LEU A 116 11.36 11.65 -4.64
CA LEU A 116 11.19 10.23 -4.94
C LEU A 116 12.41 9.67 -5.69
N THR A 117 12.92 8.55 -5.20
CA THR A 117 13.85 7.67 -5.90
C THR A 117 13.14 6.34 -6.16
N LEU A 118 12.83 6.06 -7.42
CA LEU A 118 12.30 4.75 -7.84
C LEU A 118 13.47 3.81 -8.15
N ILE A 119 13.43 2.61 -7.60
CA ILE A 119 14.36 1.52 -7.87
C ILE A 119 13.54 0.32 -8.34
N ASN A 120 13.89 -0.26 -9.49
CA ASN A 120 13.28 -1.49 -9.96
C ASN A 120 14.17 -2.67 -9.55
N ASP A 121 13.92 -3.28 -8.38
CA ASP A 121 14.73 -4.36 -7.79
C ASP A 121 13.96 -5.09 -6.66
N ASP A 122 14.55 -6.12 -6.08
CA ASP A 122 14.06 -6.76 -4.85
C ASP A 122 14.26 -5.81 -3.65
N ALA A 123 13.15 -5.41 -3.02
CA ALA A 123 13.15 -4.52 -1.87
C ALA A 123 13.91 -5.08 -0.66
N ARG A 124 13.97 -6.41 -0.50
CA ARG A 124 14.76 -7.06 0.56
C ARG A 124 16.25 -6.83 0.33
N VAL A 125 16.73 -7.01 -0.90
CA VAL A 125 18.13 -6.79 -1.27
C VAL A 125 18.51 -5.32 -1.02
N GLN A 126 17.64 -4.39 -1.40
CA GLN A 126 17.87 -2.96 -1.19
C GLN A 126 17.91 -2.57 0.31
N LEU A 127 17.13 -3.25 1.16
CA LEU A 127 17.21 -3.05 2.62
C LEU A 127 18.48 -3.67 3.21
N GLU A 128 18.89 -4.86 2.79
CA GLU A 128 20.09 -5.55 3.29
C GLU A 128 21.39 -4.77 3.02
N VAL A 129 21.44 -4.01 1.92
CA VAL A 129 22.60 -3.18 1.57
C VAL A 129 22.51 -1.74 2.09
N ALA A 130 21.34 -1.33 2.60
CA ALA A 130 21.17 -0.01 3.18
C ALA A 130 21.91 0.06 4.53
N PRO A 131 22.68 1.14 4.79
CA PRO A 131 23.26 1.34 6.12
C PRO A 131 22.19 1.39 7.21
N ASP A 132 22.56 1.00 8.43
CA ASP A 132 21.70 1.17 9.60
C ASP A 132 21.22 2.63 9.72
N GLU A 133 20.00 2.81 10.23
CA GLU A 133 19.36 4.12 10.43
C GLU A 133 19.17 4.94 9.14
N SER A 134 19.13 4.29 7.97
CA SER A 134 18.88 4.94 6.67
C SER A 134 17.47 5.52 6.52
N PHE A 135 16.49 4.95 7.22
CA PHE A 135 15.08 5.30 7.08
C PHE A 135 14.42 5.52 8.45
N ASP A 136 13.51 6.49 8.51
CA ASP A 136 12.71 6.77 9.70
C ASP A 136 11.41 5.94 9.71
N ILE A 137 10.89 5.62 8.51
CA ILE A 137 9.70 4.79 8.29
C ILE A 137 9.95 3.83 7.12
N ILE A 138 9.54 2.57 7.29
CA ILE A 138 9.47 1.56 6.23
C ILE A 138 8.00 1.18 6.04
N ILE A 139 7.50 1.23 4.81
CA ILE A 139 6.14 0.87 4.42
C ILE A 139 6.20 -0.39 3.56
N SER A 140 5.39 -1.39 3.91
CA SER A 140 5.22 -2.60 3.12
C SER A 140 3.93 -2.50 2.32
N ASP A 141 4.04 -2.19 1.03
CA ASP A 141 2.94 -2.14 0.06
C ASP A 141 3.11 -3.28 -0.96
N LEU A 142 3.19 -4.49 -0.40
CA LEU A 142 3.36 -5.73 -1.13
C LEU A 142 2.01 -6.43 -1.21
N ALA A 143 1.82 -7.25 -2.25
CA ALA A 143 0.65 -8.12 -2.38
C ALA A 143 0.45 -8.93 -1.09
N ASP A 144 -0.82 -9.26 -0.79
CA ASP A 144 -1.19 -9.98 0.43
C ASP A 144 -0.28 -11.21 0.61
N PRO A 145 0.37 -11.35 1.78
CA PRO A 145 0.96 -12.63 2.14
C PRO A 145 -0.21 -13.57 2.44
N LEU A 146 -0.65 -14.36 1.47
CA LEU A 146 -1.69 -15.35 1.70
C LEU A 146 -1.13 -16.45 2.64
N ASP A 147 -1.79 -16.59 3.81
CA ASP A 147 -1.51 -17.46 4.96
C ASP A 147 -0.01 -17.75 5.22
N GLY A 148 0.75 -16.96 5.97
CA GLY A 148 0.45 -15.72 6.67
C GLY A 148 1.77 -14.98 6.99
N GLY A 149 1.62 -13.77 7.53
CA GLY A 149 2.63 -12.73 7.38
C GLY A 149 3.44 -12.34 8.63
N PRO A 150 4.70 -11.88 8.46
CA PRO A 150 5.62 -11.51 9.53
C PRO A 150 5.42 -10.08 10.12
N CYS A 151 4.29 -9.42 9.85
CA CYS A 151 4.14 -7.97 10.08
C CYS A 151 3.96 -7.54 11.55
N TYR A 152 3.99 -8.46 12.52
CA TYR A 152 3.75 -8.16 13.94
C TYR A 152 4.79 -7.20 14.55
N GLN A 153 6.02 -7.15 14.01
CA GLN A 153 7.12 -6.35 14.56
C GLN A 153 7.18 -4.89 14.05
N LEU A 154 6.25 -4.46 13.19
CA LEU A 154 6.29 -3.16 12.52
C LEU A 154 5.47 -2.05 13.22
N TYR A 155 4.93 -2.30 14.41
CA TYR A 155 4.04 -1.36 15.11
C TYR A 155 4.72 -0.68 16.31
N THR A 156 4.71 0.66 16.32
CA THR A 156 5.18 1.47 17.45
C THR A 156 4.16 1.56 18.59
N GLN A 157 4.64 1.45 19.84
CA GLN A 157 3.85 1.32 21.07
C GLN A 157 3.26 2.62 21.64
N THR A 158 3.08 3.69 20.85
CA THR A 158 2.55 4.96 21.40
C THR A 158 1.26 5.35 20.69
N LEU A 159 0.18 5.46 21.46
CA LEU A 159 -1.14 5.82 20.96
C LEU A 159 -1.34 7.33 21.04
N LEU A 160 -1.63 7.97 19.90
CA LEU A 160 -2.13 9.35 19.86
C LEU A 160 -3.61 9.40 20.23
N THR A 161 -4.06 10.47 20.89
CA THR A 161 -5.49 10.79 21.02
C THR A 161 -6.04 11.30 19.69
N GLU A 162 -7.38 11.37 19.56
CA GLU A 162 -8.05 11.88 18.34
C GLU A 162 -7.58 13.30 18.01
N GLU A 163 -7.55 14.19 19.01
CA GLU A 163 -7.12 15.58 18.84
C GLU A 163 -5.64 15.70 18.48
N GLN A 164 -4.81 14.80 19.03
CA GLN A 164 -3.39 14.76 18.70
C GLN A 164 -3.16 14.30 17.27
N LEU A 165 -3.95 13.33 16.78
CA LEU A 165 -3.88 12.88 15.40
C LEU A 165 -4.33 13.99 14.44
N ASP A 166 -5.47 14.62 14.70
CA ASP A 166 -6.00 15.72 13.89
C ASP A 166 -5.03 16.90 13.84
N SER A 167 -4.43 17.25 14.98
CA SER A 167 -3.40 18.30 15.05
C SER A 167 -2.20 17.97 14.18
N ARG A 168 -1.76 16.70 14.15
CA ARG A 168 -0.64 16.27 13.31
C ARG A 168 -1.02 16.22 11.84
N ILE A 169 -2.24 15.81 11.49
CA ILE A 169 -2.76 15.88 10.11
C ILE A 169 -2.68 17.33 9.61
N ALA A 170 -3.18 18.28 10.40
CA ALA A 170 -3.15 19.69 10.04
C ALA A 170 -1.71 20.23 9.88
N GLN A 171 -0.80 19.89 10.79
CA GLN A 171 0.59 20.36 10.77
C GLN A 171 1.42 19.74 9.64
N GLN A 172 1.34 18.43 9.47
CA GLN A 172 2.22 17.70 8.55
C GLN A 172 1.73 17.75 7.10
N LEU A 173 0.41 17.86 6.87
CA LEU A 173 -0.19 17.92 5.52
C LEU A 173 -0.57 19.35 5.09
N GLY A 174 -0.07 20.37 5.79
CA GLY A 174 -0.29 21.77 5.45
C GLY A 174 -1.76 22.17 5.38
N GLY A 175 -2.59 21.63 6.28
CA GLY A 175 -4.03 21.88 6.34
C GLY A 175 -4.87 21.22 5.23
N ARG A 176 -4.28 20.35 4.39
CA ARG A 176 -5.04 19.57 3.39
C ARG A 176 -5.73 18.39 4.07
N PRO A 177 -7.08 18.32 4.10
CA PRO A 177 -7.76 17.21 4.74
C PRO A 177 -7.48 15.89 4.02
N LEU A 178 -7.50 14.80 4.78
CA LEU A 178 -7.61 13.45 4.26
C LEU A 178 -9.06 13.19 3.85
N THR A 179 -9.28 12.30 2.88
CA THR A 179 -10.63 12.03 2.38
C THR A 179 -11.38 11.07 3.28
N PHE A 180 -10.65 10.16 3.93
CA PHE A 180 -11.22 9.13 4.79
C PHE A 180 -10.76 9.23 6.24
N LEU A 181 -9.46 9.46 6.47
CA LEU A 181 -8.88 9.31 7.80
C LEU A 181 -8.88 10.61 8.62
N ASP A 182 -9.51 10.57 9.80
CA ASP A 182 -9.38 11.57 10.86
C ASP A 182 -9.18 10.90 12.23
N GLY A 183 -9.06 11.67 13.31
CA GLY A 183 -8.90 11.19 14.69
C GLY A 183 -9.97 10.18 15.09
N ALA A 184 -11.24 10.52 14.87
CA ALA A 184 -12.38 9.68 15.22
C ALA A 184 -12.40 8.38 14.42
N THR A 185 -12.16 8.46 13.11
CA THR A 185 -12.09 7.31 12.20
C THR A 185 -10.94 6.38 12.59
N PHE A 186 -9.77 6.93 12.89
CA PHE A 186 -8.63 6.15 13.36
C PHE A 186 -8.93 5.42 14.68
N THR A 187 -9.60 6.10 15.63
CA THR A 187 -10.05 5.46 16.88
C THR A 187 -11.09 4.38 16.65
N GLY A 188 -12.00 4.55 15.68
CA GLY A 188 -12.95 3.51 15.30
C GLY A 188 -12.26 2.27 14.72
N LEU A 189 -11.32 2.47 13.77
CA LEU A 189 -10.63 1.38 13.07
C LEU A 189 -9.77 0.51 13.98
N ARG A 190 -9.20 1.08 15.05
CA ARG A 190 -8.42 0.31 16.04
C ARG A 190 -9.28 -0.49 17.02
N GLN A 191 -10.60 -0.32 17.02
CA GLN A 191 -11.51 -1.11 17.85
C GLN A 191 -11.97 -2.36 17.13
N LEU A 192 -11.31 -3.47 17.41
CA LEU A 192 -11.67 -4.77 16.86
C LEU A 192 -12.86 -5.38 17.61
N ASN A 193 -13.76 -6.03 16.87
CA ASN A 193 -14.82 -6.82 17.47
C ASN A 193 -14.23 -7.95 18.34
N LYS A 194 -15.04 -8.46 19.27
CA LYS A 194 -14.59 -9.45 20.27
C LYS A 194 -13.91 -10.66 19.62
N VAL A 195 -14.53 -11.24 18.59
CA VAL A 195 -14.06 -12.48 17.95
C VAL A 195 -12.69 -12.29 17.32
N VAL A 196 -12.51 -11.20 16.57
CA VAL A 196 -11.21 -10.91 15.92
C VAL A 196 -10.13 -10.63 16.95
N ARG A 197 -10.45 -9.93 18.03
CA ARG A 197 -9.50 -9.64 19.11
C ARG A 197 -9.05 -10.89 19.84
N GLU A 198 -9.99 -11.76 20.22
CA GLU A 198 -9.68 -13.05 20.87
C GLU A 198 -8.87 -13.98 19.95
N ALA A 199 -9.16 -13.97 18.64
CA ALA A 199 -8.36 -14.72 17.66
C ALA A 199 -6.91 -14.20 17.61
N LEU A 200 -6.71 -12.89 17.48
CA LEU A 200 -5.37 -12.29 17.47
C LEU A 200 -4.62 -12.51 18.79
N GLU A 201 -5.30 -12.44 19.95
CA GLU A 201 -4.70 -12.68 21.27
C GLU A 201 -4.31 -14.15 21.49
N SER A 202 -4.98 -15.09 20.81
CA SER A 202 -4.72 -16.53 20.93
C SER A 202 -3.80 -17.09 19.85
N GLU A 203 -3.45 -16.30 18.83
CA GLU A 203 -2.54 -16.65 17.75
C GLU A 203 -1.13 -16.98 18.27
N LYS A 204 -0.54 -18.07 17.77
CA LYS A 204 0.78 -18.58 18.17
C LYS A 204 1.67 -18.91 16.98
N GLU A 205 1.14 -18.90 15.76
CA GLU A 205 1.94 -19.14 14.57
C GLU A 205 2.96 -18.03 14.36
N VAL A 206 4.20 -18.44 14.06
CA VAL A 206 5.30 -17.53 13.74
C VAL A 206 5.91 -17.97 12.43
N TYR A 207 5.93 -17.06 11.45
CA TYR A 207 6.61 -17.28 10.19
C TYR A 207 8.12 -17.09 10.36
N THR A 208 8.87 -18.09 9.92
CA THR A 208 10.34 -18.13 9.93
C THR A 208 10.82 -18.34 8.51
N ALA A 209 12.12 -18.21 8.23
CA ALA A 209 12.64 -18.49 6.89
C ALA A 209 12.28 -19.92 6.39
N ASP A 210 12.23 -20.89 7.30
CA ASP A 210 11.92 -22.30 6.99
C ASP A 210 10.42 -22.61 6.98
N SER A 211 9.59 -21.74 7.56
CA SER A 211 8.13 -21.81 7.54
C SER A 211 7.49 -20.70 6.71
N ALA A 212 8.31 -19.99 5.93
CA ALA A 212 7.87 -18.90 5.06
C ALA A 212 7.02 -19.50 3.94
N ARG A 213 5.75 -19.10 3.92
CA ARG A 213 4.82 -19.51 2.87
C ARG A 213 4.80 -18.42 1.81
N PHE A 214 5.82 -18.45 0.96
CA PHE A 214 5.96 -17.54 -0.19
C PHE A 214 5.66 -18.32 -1.47
N ILE A 215 4.77 -17.82 -2.34
CA ILE A 215 4.66 -18.36 -3.70
C ILE A 215 5.77 -17.72 -4.55
N HIS A 216 6.92 -18.38 -4.59
CA HIS A 216 7.97 -18.08 -5.56
C HIS A 216 7.65 -18.87 -6.86
N GLY A 217 7.40 -18.19 -8.00
CA GLY A 217 7.23 -18.93 -9.25
C GLY A 217 6.66 -18.29 -10.53
N SER A 218 6.19 -17.02 -10.54
CA SER A 218 5.68 -16.40 -11.79
C SER A 218 6.60 -15.34 -12.41
N GLY A 219 7.63 -14.87 -11.69
CA GLY A 219 8.68 -14.00 -12.22
C GLY A 219 10.03 -14.70 -12.16
N LEU A 220 10.64 -14.93 -13.32
CA LEU A 220 11.95 -15.55 -13.55
C LEU A 220 12.01 -17.08 -13.31
N LYS A 221 11.63 -17.84 -14.34
CA LYS A 221 12.37 -19.06 -14.68
C LYS A 221 13.42 -18.73 -15.74
N ALA A 222 14.63 -19.19 -15.45
CA ALA A 222 15.76 -19.31 -16.35
C ALA A 222 15.43 -20.13 -17.61
#